data_AF-A0A7S1ZTL6-F1
#
_entry.id   AF-A0A7S1ZTL6-F1
#
_cell.length_a   1.000
_cell.length_b   1.000
_cell.length_c   1.000
_cell.angle_alpha   90.00
_cell.angle_beta   90.00
_cell.angle_gamma   90.00
#
_symmetry.space_group_name_H-M   'P 1'
#
loop_
_entity.id
_entity.type
_entity.pdbx_description
1 polymer ?
#
loop_
_entity_poly.entity_id
_entity_poly.type
_entity_poly.pdbx_seq_one_letter_code
_entity_poly.pdbx_strand_id
1 'polypeptide(L)'
;CLGSDSCPGWEQTLVSQSVPVLPMVSFSSPHSLLVLLPLISSAFVPSQHHRPVSRAPPTTTTTYPMTPSSSPTSDAADASDGTSSPRAPPRVCVLGGGFGGVNAALTLAGLPWPDDCGPRPEITVVDRDDRFVFLPLLYELCVDAASMEEVAPTYASLLGGAEGVRFVRREVTGVDAANGVVHVSKVPSSTEAGERGTVPYDALVVATGAQLDLGTVPGAEEHALPFYTVEQCVELRRRISVLDQKR
;
A
#
# COMPACT_ATOMS: atom_id res chain seq x y z
N CYS A 1 -4.17 28.29 4.59
CA CYS A 1 -5.30 29.15 4.20
C CYS A 1 -6.22 28.34 3.30
N LEU A 2 -7.37 27.91 3.84
CA LEU A 2 -8.49 27.41 3.06
C LEU A 2 -9.01 28.56 2.19
N GLY A 3 -9.14 28.31 0.89
CA GLY A 3 -9.63 29.26 -0.09
C GLY A 3 -10.11 28.50 -1.31
N SER A 4 -11.39 28.14 -1.27
CA SER A 4 -12.20 27.68 -2.39
C SER A 4 -12.21 28.73 -3.49
N ASP A 5 -11.91 28.34 -4.73
CA ASP A 5 -12.60 28.85 -5.91
C ASP A 5 -12.47 27.85 -7.05
N SER A 6 -13.62 27.55 -7.62
CA SER A 6 -13.87 26.56 -8.65
C SER A 6 -13.29 26.96 -10.01
N CYS A 7 -12.62 26.02 -10.69
CA CYS A 7 -12.33 26.09 -12.12
C CYS A 7 -12.95 24.86 -12.82
N PRO A 8 -13.85 25.02 -13.80
CA PRO A 8 -14.36 23.94 -14.62
C PRO A 8 -13.45 23.69 -15.83
N GLY A 9 -13.17 22.43 -16.17
CA GLY A 9 -12.52 22.12 -17.45
C GLY A 9 -11.64 20.87 -17.51
N TRP A 10 -12.16 19.68 -17.15
CA TRP A 10 -11.48 18.41 -17.47
C TRP A 10 -12.38 17.32 -18.07
N GLU A 11 -13.64 17.62 -18.37
CA GLU A 11 -14.47 16.67 -19.13
C GLU A 11 -14.06 16.65 -20.61
N GLN A 12 -13.82 15.43 -21.09
CA GLN A 12 -13.49 15.01 -22.45
C GLN A 12 -12.00 15.01 -22.80
N THR A 13 -11.33 13.88 -22.56
CA THR A 13 -10.46 13.17 -23.54
C THR A 13 -10.14 11.77 -22.97
N LEU A 14 -10.19 10.76 -23.86
CA LEU A 14 -9.87 9.33 -23.67
C LEU A 14 -11.01 8.37 -23.30
N VAL A 15 -11.94 8.25 -24.25
CA VAL A 15 -12.42 6.93 -24.71
C VAL A 15 -11.26 6.22 -25.41
N SER A 16 -11.20 4.89 -25.25
CA SER A 16 -10.32 3.93 -25.94
C SER A 16 -8.92 3.74 -25.33
N GLN A 17 -8.85 2.94 -24.26
CA GLN A 17 -7.69 2.06 -24.06
C GLN A 17 -8.17 0.60 -24.01
N SER A 18 -7.82 -0.10 -25.07
CA SER A 18 -7.94 -1.54 -25.23
C SER A 18 -7.17 -2.25 -24.13
N VAL A 19 -7.85 -3.11 -23.39
CA VAL A 19 -7.24 -4.04 -22.43
C VAL A 19 -6.29 -4.97 -23.20
N PRO A 20 -4.98 -5.00 -22.91
CA PRO A 20 -4.12 -6.02 -23.47
C PRO A 20 -4.45 -7.37 -22.81
N VAL A 21 -4.98 -8.28 -23.63
CA VAL A 21 -5.15 -9.70 -23.30
C VAL A 21 -3.76 -10.28 -23.06
N LEU A 22 -3.48 -10.71 -21.82
CA LEU A 22 -2.27 -11.44 -21.48
C LEU A 22 -2.24 -12.78 -22.26
N PRO A 23 -1.12 -13.18 -22.87
CA PRO A 23 -1.02 -14.48 -23.50
C PRO A 23 -1.01 -15.58 -22.43
N MET A 24 -1.83 -16.62 -22.65
CA MET A 24 -1.74 -17.90 -21.93
C MET A 24 -0.32 -18.44 -22.02
N VAL A 25 0.34 -18.54 -20.87
CA VAL A 25 1.66 -19.18 -20.75
C VAL A 25 1.42 -20.66 -20.47
N SER A 26 1.61 -21.50 -21.49
CA SER A 26 1.65 -22.95 -21.34
C SER A 26 3.03 -23.35 -20.79
N PHE A 27 3.11 -23.75 -19.52
CA PHE A 27 4.35 -24.26 -18.93
C PHE A 27 4.24 -25.76 -18.63
N SER A 28 5.00 -26.54 -19.40
CA SER A 28 5.43 -27.89 -19.05
C SER A 28 6.73 -27.77 -18.24
N SER A 29 6.75 -28.34 -17.04
CA SER A 29 7.91 -28.42 -16.12
C SER A 29 8.94 -29.48 -16.60
N PRO A 30 10.17 -29.63 -16.02
CA PRO A 30 10.84 -28.86 -14.95
C PRO A 30 12.30 -28.42 -15.24
N HIS A 31 12.81 -27.57 -14.33
CA HIS A 31 14.21 -27.11 -14.11
C HIS A 31 14.63 -25.82 -14.82
N SER A 32 14.54 -24.68 -14.13
CA SER A 32 15.72 -23.86 -13.76
C SER A 32 15.29 -22.49 -13.21
N LEU A 33 15.84 -22.16 -12.04
CA LEU A 33 15.90 -20.80 -11.50
C LEU A 33 16.56 -19.86 -12.52
N LEU A 34 15.93 -18.72 -12.81
CA LEU A 34 16.66 -17.50 -13.15
C LEU A 34 15.84 -16.25 -12.86
N VAL A 35 16.39 -15.46 -11.95
CA VAL A 35 15.97 -14.13 -11.49
C VAL A 35 16.00 -13.15 -12.67
N LEU A 36 14.96 -12.34 -12.85
CA LEU A 36 14.91 -11.26 -13.83
C LEU A 36 14.50 -9.93 -13.16
N LEU A 37 15.50 -9.05 -12.98
CA LEU A 37 15.35 -7.60 -12.79
C LEU A 37 14.98 -6.93 -14.12
N PRO A 38 14.18 -5.84 -14.14
CA PRO A 38 14.05 -5.03 -15.34
C PRO A 38 15.07 -3.88 -15.36
N LEU A 39 15.90 -3.91 -16.41
CA LEU A 39 16.58 -2.77 -17.01
C LEU A 39 15.53 -1.79 -17.54
N ILE A 40 15.59 -0.52 -17.13
CA ILE A 40 15.08 0.60 -17.93
C ILE A 40 16.21 1.59 -18.13
N SER A 41 16.82 1.47 -19.32
CA SER A 41 17.78 2.40 -19.87
C SER A 41 17.05 3.53 -20.59
N SER A 42 17.50 4.74 -20.27
CA SER A 42 17.50 6.00 -21.05
C SER A 42 16.74 6.08 -22.37
N ALA A 43 15.91 7.13 -22.49
CA ALA A 43 16.16 8.26 -23.38
C ALA A 43 14.91 9.16 -23.43
N PHE A 44 15.11 10.48 -23.39
CA PHE A 44 14.63 11.45 -24.40
C PHE A 44 14.34 12.85 -23.81
N VAL A 45 15.32 13.73 -23.94
CA VAL A 45 15.29 15.20 -23.92
C VAL A 45 16.27 15.57 -25.06
N PRO A 46 16.03 16.52 -26.00
CA PRO A 46 15.68 17.92 -25.73
C PRO A 46 14.78 18.63 -26.78
N SER A 47 14.26 19.81 -26.43
CA SER A 47 14.17 20.91 -27.41
C SER A 47 14.23 22.26 -26.71
N GLN A 48 15.32 22.99 -26.98
CA GLN A 48 15.50 24.40 -26.65
C GLN A 48 15.28 25.21 -27.92
N HIS A 49 14.56 26.33 -27.79
CA HIS A 49 14.97 27.66 -28.26
C HIS A 49 13.78 28.62 -28.15
N HIS A 50 13.91 29.67 -27.34
CA HIS A 50 13.93 31.06 -27.82
C HIS A 50 14.34 32.01 -26.69
N ARG A 51 15.10 33.03 -27.09
CA ARG A 51 15.93 33.95 -26.30
C ARG A 51 15.14 35.15 -25.74
N PRO A 52 15.76 35.96 -24.83
CA PRO A 52 15.11 36.93 -23.97
C PRO A 52 14.98 38.31 -24.61
N VAL A 53 14.04 39.13 -24.12
CA VAL A 53 14.04 40.58 -24.37
C VAL A 53 13.93 41.34 -23.06
N SER A 54 15.06 41.97 -22.71
CA SER A 54 15.23 42.99 -21.69
C SER A 54 14.65 44.33 -22.18
N ARG A 55 13.94 45.06 -21.31
CA ARG A 55 13.83 46.52 -21.37
C ARG A 55 13.25 47.11 -20.07
N ALA A 56 14.00 48.00 -19.45
CA ALA A 56 13.58 49.03 -18.50
C ALA A 56 14.39 50.31 -18.82
N PRO A 57 14.07 51.52 -18.31
CA PRO A 57 12.79 52.10 -17.88
C PRO A 57 12.53 53.46 -18.59
N PRO A 58 11.55 54.28 -18.14
CA PRO A 58 11.98 55.61 -17.73
C PRO A 58 11.40 56.12 -16.40
N THR A 59 12.29 56.85 -15.73
CA THR A 59 12.21 57.82 -14.65
C THR A 59 10.92 58.65 -14.60
N THR A 60 10.28 58.74 -13.42
CA THR A 60 9.61 59.99 -13.00
C THR A 60 9.73 60.17 -11.48
N THR A 61 10.39 61.28 -11.14
CA THR A 61 10.63 61.83 -9.82
C THR A 61 9.33 62.23 -9.13
N THR A 62 9.15 61.83 -7.87
CA THR A 62 8.26 62.54 -6.93
C THR A 62 8.96 62.63 -5.58
N THR A 63 9.23 63.88 -5.23
CA THR A 63 9.91 64.35 -4.02
C THR A 63 8.93 64.33 -2.84
N TYR A 64 9.33 63.74 -1.71
CA TYR A 64 8.81 64.12 -0.39
C TYR A 64 9.97 64.15 0.64
N PRO A 65 9.93 65.09 1.60
CA PRO A 65 11.07 65.48 2.41
C PRO A 65 11.39 64.53 3.57
N MET A 66 12.66 64.56 3.95
CA MET A 66 13.28 63.82 5.04
C MET A 66 12.83 64.27 6.44
N THR A 67 12.80 63.30 7.36
CA THR A 67 13.16 63.47 8.78
C THR A 67 14.05 62.31 9.21
N PRO A 68 15.22 62.55 9.84
CA PRO A 68 16.12 61.48 10.27
C PRO A 68 15.80 61.05 11.70
N SER A 69 15.84 59.75 11.99
CA SER A 69 16.02 59.26 13.36
C SER A 69 16.85 57.98 13.33
N SER A 70 18.07 58.16 13.81
CA SER A 70 19.14 57.23 14.16
C SER A 70 18.77 55.78 14.53
N SER A 71 19.52 54.85 13.95
CA SER A 71 19.81 53.51 14.47
C SER A 71 20.69 53.55 15.72
N PRO A 72 20.73 52.44 16.49
CA PRO A 72 22.03 51.79 16.65
C PRO A 72 21.97 50.29 16.37
N THR A 73 23.03 49.86 15.69
CA THR A 73 23.58 48.51 15.54
C THR A 73 23.52 47.66 16.81
N SER A 74 22.99 46.45 16.69
CA SER A 74 23.49 45.29 17.44
C SER A 74 23.61 44.12 16.48
N ASP A 75 24.82 43.93 15.97
CA ASP A 75 25.30 42.64 15.50
C ASP A 75 25.19 41.64 16.65
N ALA A 76 24.27 40.69 16.51
CA ALA A 76 24.34 39.41 17.16
C ALA A 76 23.76 38.39 16.19
N ALA A 77 24.65 37.86 15.37
CA ALA A 77 24.45 36.62 14.66
C ALA A 77 24.15 35.54 15.70
N ASP A 78 22.88 35.21 15.88
CA ASP A 78 22.50 33.91 16.42
C ASP A 78 22.23 33.01 15.21
N ALA A 79 23.34 32.49 14.67
CA ALA A 79 23.31 31.33 13.83
C ALA A 79 22.86 30.16 14.71
N SER A 80 21.55 30.03 14.91
CA SER A 80 20.97 28.77 15.35
C SER A 80 21.21 27.77 14.23
N ASP A 81 22.37 27.13 14.29
CA ASP A 81 22.69 25.92 13.55
C ASP A 81 21.58 24.92 13.86
N GLY A 82 20.60 24.89 12.97
CA GLY A 82 19.41 24.06 13.06
C GLY A 82 19.84 22.63 12.82
N THR A 83 20.46 22.01 13.83
CA THR A 83 20.64 20.58 13.90
C THR A 83 19.24 19.98 14.07
N SER A 84 18.53 19.82 12.94
CA SER A 84 17.28 19.08 12.89
C SER A 84 17.58 17.68 13.39
N SER A 85 17.03 17.31 14.55
CA SER A 85 17.16 15.95 15.07
C SER A 85 16.74 14.96 13.97
N PRO A 86 17.46 13.83 13.80
CA PRO A 86 17.15 12.87 12.75
C PRO A 86 15.68 12.45 12.88
N ARG A 87 14.91 12.70 11.82
CA ARG A 87 13.47 12.43 11.81
C ARG A 87 13.29 10.91 11.86
N ALA A 88 12.47 10.43 12.79
CA ALA A 88 12.14 9.00 12.85
C ALA A 88 11.47 8.54 11.53
N PRO A 89 11.65 7.27 11.13
CA PRO A 89 11.00 6.73 9.94
C PRO A 89 9.47 6.82 10.08
N PRO A 90 8.75 7.28 9.04
CA PRO A 90 7.30 7.35 9.06
C PRO A 90 6.70 5.94 9.15
N ARG A 91 5.66 5.77 9.96
CA ARG A 91 5.01 4.48 10.19
C ARG A 91 3.77 4.36 9.32
N VAL A 92 3.76 3.35 8.46
CA VAL A 92 2.59 3.02 7.62
C VAL A 92 1.96 1.74 8.15
N CYS A 93 0.69 1.80 8.54
CA CYS A 93 -0.07 0.61 8.90
C CYS A 93 -0.99 0.21 7.75
N VAL A 94 -0.96 -1.07 7.38
CA VAL A 94 -1.80 -1.65 6.33
C VAL A 94 -2.73 -2.67 6.99
N LEU A 95 -4.04 -2.44 6.89
CA LEU A 95 -5.07 -3.32 7.43
C LEU A 95 -5.55 -4.28 6.37
N GLY A 96 -5.40 -5.57 6.61
CA GLY A 96 -5.71 -6.62 5.64
C GLY A 96 -4.51 -6.97 4.77
N GLY A 97 -4.19 -8.25 4.68
CA GLY A 97 -3.14 -8.84 3.86
C GLY A 97 -3.66 -9.46 2.56
N GLY A 98 -4.85 -9.07 2.09
CA GLY A 98 -5.34 -9.46 0.77
C GLY A 98 -4.54 -8.80 -0.37
N PHE A 99 -5.08 -8.86 -1.59
CA PHE A 99 -4.47 -8.28 -2.79
C PHE A 99 -4.04 -6.82 -2.63
N GLY A 100 -4.95 -5.97 -2.16
CA GLY A 100 -4.67 -4.54 -1.99
C GLY A 100 -3.60 -4.28 -0.94
N GLY A 101 -3.63 -5.00 0.18
CA GLY A 101 -2.71 -4.77 1.29
C GLY A 101 -1.29 -5.24 1.01
N VAL A 102 -1.14 -6.47 0.51
CA VAL A 102 0.18 -6.99 0.09
C VAL A 102 0.77 -6.14 -1.03
N ASN A 103 -0.03 -5.81 -2.05
CA ASN A 103 0.46 -4.98 -3.14
C ASN A 103 0.88 -3.59 -2.65
N ALA A 104 0.10 -2.96 -1.77
CA ALA A 104 0.46 -1.68 -1.18
C ALA A 104 1.77 -1.77 -0.38
N ALA A 105 1.91 -2.78 0.47
CA ALA A 105 3.12 -2.98 1.28
C ALA A 105 4.37 -3.20 0.41
N LEU A 106 4.31 -4.11 -0.56
CA LEU A 106 5.43 -4.40 -1.46
C LEU A 106 5.77 -3.22 -2.37
N THR A 107 4.76 -2.51 -2.87
CA THR A 107 4.97 -1.31 -3.69
C THR A 107 5.66 -0.24 -2.88
N LEU A 108 5.17 0.08 -1.67
CA LEU A 108 5.78 1.08 -0.79
C LEU A 108 7.22 0.73 -0.40
N ALA A 109 7.49 -0.55 -0.15
CA ALA A 109 8.83 -1.04 0.16
C ALA A 109 9.79 -0.93 -1.04
N GLY A 110 9.27 -1.16 -2.25
CA GLY A 110 10.02 -1.09 -3.51
C GLY A 110 10.22 0.32 -4.08
N LEU A 111 9.52 1.32 -3.57
CA LEU A 111 9.73 2.71 -3.99
C LEU A 111 11.15 3.18 -3.61
N PRO A 112 11.79 3.99 -4.47
CA PRO A 112 12.99 4.69 -4.06
C PRO A 112 12.63 5.69 -2.96
N TRP A 113 13.37 5.66 -1.86
CA TRP A 113 13.30 6.66 -0.79
C TRP A 113 14.64 7.40 -0.75
N PRO A 114 14.82 8.44 -1.59
CA PRO A 114 16.03 9.25 -1.59
C PRO A 114 16.28 9.91 -0.23
N ASP A 115 17.54 10.10 0.14
CA ASP A 115 17.93 10.66 1.44
C ASP A 115 17.38 12.07 1.69
N ASP A 116 17.14 12.85 0.62
CA ASP A 116 16.56 14.20 0.69
C ASP A 116 15.05 14.21 0.98
N CYS A 117 14.36 13.08 0.75
CA CYS A 117 12.95 12.88 1.03
C CYS A 117 12.69 12.40 2.47
N GLY A 118 13.75 12.04 3.19
CA GLY A 118 13.70 11.51 4.55
C GLY A 118 13.87 9.98 4.61
N PRO A 119 13.81 9.41 5.83
CA PRO A 119 14.00 7.98 6.02
C PRO A 119 12.90 7.14 5.35
N ARG A 120 13.26 5.94 4.91
CA ARG A 120 12.32 4.91 4.42
C ARG A 120 11.24 4.62 5.48
N PRO A 121 9.96 4.47 5.09
CA PRO A 121 8.89 4.12 6.02
C PRO A 121 9.04 2.73 6.63
N GLU A 122 8.60 2.59 7.87
CA GLU A 122 8.32 1.29 8.50
C GLU A 122 6.88 0.88 8.19
N ILE A 123 6.71 -0.21 7.45
CA ILE A 123 5.41 -0.71 7.00
C ILE A 123 5.00 -1.89 7.89
N THR A 124 3.84 -1.81 8.52
CA THR A 124 3.25 -2.89 9.31
C THR A 124 1.97 -3.39 8.66
N VAL A 125 1.97 -4.62 8.17
CA VAL A 125 0.77 -5.30 7.67
C VAL A 125 0.11 -6.06 8.82
N VAL A 126 -1.16 -5.80 9.06
CA VAL A 126 -1.96 -6.44 10.10
C VAL A 126 -3.05 -7.27 9.45
N ASP A 127 -3.05 -8.57 9.70
CA ASP A 127 -4.11 -9.50 9.28
C ASP A 127 -4.35 -10.57 10.35
N ARG A 128 -5.55 -11.13 10.39
CA ARG A 128 -5.92 -12.22 11.30
C ARG A 128 -5.37 -13.57 10.83
N ASP A 129 -5.29 -13.76 9.51
CA ASP A 129 -4.79 -14.96 8.87
C ASP A 129 -3.27 -14.88 8.72
N ASP A 130 -2.58 -16.02 8.74
CA ASP A 130 -1.11 -16.08 8.58
C ASP A 130 -0.66 -16.32 7.13
N ARG A 131 -1.62 -16.48 6.23
CA ARG A 131 -1.41 -16.76 4.81
C ARG A 131 -2.17 -15.74 3.97
N PHE A 132 -1.53 -15.35 2.88
CA PHE A 132 -2.21 -14.72 1.75
C PHE A 132 -2.97 -15.82 1.00
N VAL A 133 -4.17 -15.54 0.49
CA VAL A 133 -4.92 -16.50 -0.35
C VAL A 133 -5.11 -15.90 -1.73
N PHE A 134 -4.50 -16.52 -2.75
CA PHE A 134 -4.73 -16.17 -4.14
C PHE A 134 -6.05 -16.78 -4.61
N LEU A 135 -7.15 -16.09 -4.28
CA LEU A 135 -8.53 -16.51 -4.61
C LEU A 135 -8.70 -17.04 -6.05
N PRO A 136 -8.08 -16.45 -7.10
CA PRO A 136 -8.20 -16.98 -8.46
C PRO A 136 -7.72 -18.44 -8.63
N LEU A 137 -6.75 -18.93 -7.84
CA LEU A 137 -6.28 -20.34 -7.91
C LEU A 137 -6.81 -21.19 -6.75
N LEU A 138 -7.71 -20.66 -5.91
CA LEU A 138 -8.24 -21.43 -4.78
C LEU A 138 -8.91 -22.72 -5.25
N TYR A 139 -9.58 -22.72 -6.41
CA TYR A 139 -10.20 -23.92 -6.97
C TYR A 139 -9.19 -25.01 -7.32
N GLU A 140 -7.98 -24.67 -7.76
CA GLU A 140 -6.92 -25.63 -8.10
C GLU A 140 -6.44 -26.37 -6.86
N LEU A 141 -6.34 -25.66 -5.72
CA LEU A 141 -6.04 -26.28 -4.44
C LEU A 141 -7.10 -27.32 -4.05
N CYS A 142 -8.38 -27.07 -4.35
CA CYS A 142 -9.46 -27.96 -3.92
C CYS A 142 -9.55 -29.25 -4.71
N VAL A 143 -9.10 -29.21 -5.97
CA VAL A 143 -9.01 -30.40 -6.83
C VAL A 143 -7.61 -31.03 -6.81
N ASP A 144 -6.74 -30.61 -5.89
CA ASP A 144 -5.37 -31.12 -5.73
C ASP A 144 -4.47 -30.89 -6.97
N ALA A 145 -4.81 -29.89 -7.77
CA ALA A 145 -4.04 -29.49 -8.95
C ALA A 145 -2.92 -28.49 -8.65
N ALA A 146 -2.96 -27.86 -7.47
CA ALA A 146 -1.93 -26.94 -6.99
C ALA A 146 -1.65 -27.17 -5.50
N SER A 147 -0.42 -26.84 -5.07
CA SER A 147 -0.01 -26.97 -3.67
C SER A 147 -0.45 -25.76 -2.83
N MET A 148 -0.51 -25.95 -1.51
CA MET A 148 -0.88 -24.89 -0.57
C MET A 148 0.08 -23.69 -0.60
N GLU A 149 1.38 -23.90 -0.82
CA GLU A 149 2.34 -22.79 -0.87
C GLU A 149 2.26 -21.99 -2.19
N GLU A 150 1.79 -22.59 -3.28
CA GLU A 150 1.57 -21.89 -4.55
C GLU A 150 0.31 -21.01 -4.48
N VAL A 151 -0.76 -21.50 -3.85
CA VAL A 151 -2.05 -20.82 -3.80
C VAL A 151 -2.20 -19.92 -2.58
N ALA A 152 -1.67 -20.35 -1.45
CA ALA A 152 -1.84 -19.69 -0.16
C ALA A 152 -0.52 -19.58 0.64
N PRO A 153 0.52 -18.88 0.14
CA PRO A 153 1.79 -18.75 0.83
C PRO A 153 1.66 -18.02 2.18
N THR A 154 2.55 -18.34 3.11
CA THR A 154 2.63 -17.61 4.40
C THR A 154 3.10 -16.16 4.18
N TYR A 155 2.60 -15.22 4.99
CA TYR A 155 3.09 -13.84 4.93
C TYR A 155 4.58 -13.72 5.26
N ALA A 156 5.12 -14.63 6.09
CA ALA A 156 6.55 -14.69 6.37
C ALA A 156 7.36 -15.00 5.10
N SER A 157 6.91 -15.94 4.27
CA SER A 157 7.51 -16.23 2.96
C SER A 157 7.33 -15.05 2.00
N LEU A 158 6.10 -14.52 1.90
CA LEU A 158 5.72 -13.53 0.90
C LEU A 158 6.35 -12.15 1.14
N LEU A 159 6.45 -11.73 2.39
CA LEU A 159 6.94 -10.40 2.79
C LEU A 159 8.38 -10.42 3.34
N GLY A 160 8.95 -11.60 3.63
CA GLY A 160 10.24 -11.73 4.32
C GLY A 160 11.44 -11.15 3.54
N GLY A 161 11.32 -10.99 2.22
CA GLY A 161 12.35 -10.35 1.39
C GLY A 161 12.19 -8.82 1.25
N ALA A 162 11.09 -8.24 1.72
CA ALA A 162 10.81 -6.83 1.57
C ALA A 162 11.37 -6.03 2.75
N GLU A 163 12.37 -5.19 2.47
CA GLU A 163 12.99 -4.36 3.50
C GLU A 163 11.99 -3.31 4.05
N GLY A 164 11.95 -3.16 5.37
CA GLY A 164 11.04 -2.22 6.04
C GLY A 164 9.60 -2.71 6.15
N VAL A 165 9.28 -3.95 5.77
CA VAL A 165 7.96 -4.56 5.94
C VAL A 165 7.95 -5.55 7.10
N ARG A 166 6.98 -5.41 7.99
CA ARG A 166 6.70 -6.34 9.09
C ARG A 166 5.26 -6.82 9.00
N PHE A 167 5.06 -8.12 9.21
CA PHE A 167 3.74 -8.71 9.37
C PHE A 167 3.41 -8.88 10.87
N VAL A 168 2.16 -8.60 11.23
CA VAL A 168 1.62 -8.78 12.59
C VAL A 168 0.32 -9.55 12.49
N ARG A 169 0.28 -10.76 13.06
CA ARG A 169 -0.91 -11.61 13.05
C ARG A 169 -1.87 -11.21 14.16
N ARG A 170 -2.80 -10.31 13.88
CA ARG A 170 -3.80 -9.81 14.83
C ARG A 170 -5.12 -9.50 14.15
N GLU A 171 -6.20 -9.62 14.91
CA GLU A 171 -7.51 -9.18 14.46
C GLU A 171 -7.66 -7.68 14.75
N VAL A 172 -8.09 -6.90 13.76
CA VAL A 172 -8.33 -5.47 13.92
C VAL A 172 -9.72 -5.28 14.51
N THR A 173 -9.81 -4.58 15.64
CA THR A 173 -11.07 -4.34 16.35
C THR A 173 -11.57 -2.90 16.23
N GLY A 174 -10.71 -1.97 15.83
CA GLY A 174 -11.10 -0.58 15.62
C GLY A 174 -9.95 0.31 15.18
N VAL A 175 -10.28 1.48 14.65
CA VAL A 175 -9.33 2.50 14.24
C VAL A 175 -9.64 3.78 15.02
N ASP A 176 -8.65 4.29 15.74
CA ASP A 176 -8.69 5.60 16.38
C ASP A 176 -7.87 6.59 15.56
N ALA A 177 -8.57 7.26 14.65
CA ALA A 177 -7.97 8.25 13.76
C ALA A 177 -7.54 9.53 14.48
N ALA A 178 -8.11 9.84 15.65
CA ALA A 178 -7.73 11.02 16.42
C ALA A 178 -6.35 10.85 17.06
N ASN A 179 -6.03 9.64 17.52
CA ASN A 179 -4.77 9.32 18.17
C ASN A 179 -3.76 8.61 17.24
N GLY A 180 -4.14 8.28 16.01
CA GLY A 180 -3.27 7.60 15.05
C GLY A 180 -2.91 6.17 15.50
N VAL A 181 -3.88 5.43 16.03
CA VAL A 181 -3.67 4.06 16.51
C VAL A 181 -4.75 3.11 16.01
N VAL A 182 -4.35 1.87 15.71
CA VAL A 182 -5.26 0.76 15.41
C VAL A 182 -5.34 -0.15 16.61
N HIS A 183 -6.55 -0.43 17.06
CA HIS A 183 -6.81 -1.40 18.12
C HIS A 183 -6.82 -2.80 17.53
N VAL A 184 -6.07 -3.68 18.18
CA VAL A 184 -5.92 -5.07 17.74
C VAL A 184 -6.17 -6.04 18.89
N SER A 185 -6.73 -7.19 18.58
CA SER A 185 -6.89 -8.31 19.49
C SER A 185 -6.09 -9.53 19.04
N LYS A 186 -5.83 -10.41 20.01
CA LYS A 186 -5.26 -11.71 19.74
C LYS A 186 -6.20 -12.54 18.86
N VAL A 187 -5.65 -13.19 17.84
CA VAL A 187 -6.36 -14.23 17.07
C VAL A 187 -6.42 -15.51 17.92
N PRO A 188 -7.57 -16.20 18.04
CA PRO A 188 -7.69 -17.38 18.91
C PRO A 188 -6.67 -18.49 18.64
N SER A 189 -6.23 -18.64 17.39
CA SER A 189 -5.25 -19.62 16.95
C SER A 189 -3.79 -19.20 17.15
N SER A 190 -3.52 -17.97 17.60
CA SER A 190 -2.14 -17.49 17.76
C SER A 190 -1.54 -17.85 19.14
N THR A 191 -0.24 -18.10 19.17
CA THR A 191 0.53 -18.33 20.41
C THR A 191 1.05 -17.03 21.03
N GLU A 192 0.79 -15.88 20.41
CA GLU A 192 1.27 -14.58 20.89
C GLU A 192 0.66 -14.19 22.25
N ALA A 193 1.44 -13.47 23.06
CA ALA A 193 1.00 -12.95 24.34
C ALA A 193 0.14 -11.68 24.19
N GLY A 194 -0.75 -11.45 25.16
CA GLY A 194 -1.61 -10.25 25.26
C GLY A 194 -2.89 -10.35 24.44
N GLU A 195 -4.04 -10.16 25.08
CA GLU A 195 -5.37 -10.21 24.43
C GLU A 195 -5.67 -9.00 23.55
N ARG A 196 -5.18 -7.82 23.94
CA ARG A 196 -5.40 -6.55 23.25
C ARG A 196 -4.08 -5.81 23.10
N GLY A 197 -3.99 -4.99 22.06
CA GLY A 197 -2.85 -4.13 21.78
C GLY A 197 -3.23 -2.96 20.88
N THR A 198 -2.25 -2.11 20.60
CA THR A 198 -2.37 -0.97 19.69
C THR A 198 -1.21 -0.94 18.72
N VAL A 199 -1.49 -0.66 17.45
CA VAL A 199 -0.49 -0.43 16.41
C VAL A 199 -0.52 1.06 16.03
N PRO A 200 0.52 1.84 16.37
CA PRO A 200 0.56 3.25 16.01
C PRO A 200 0.88 3.41 14.52
N TYR A 201 0.34 4.47 13.91
CA TYR A 201 0.58 4.80 12.52
C TYR A 201 0.60 6.31 12.29
N ASP A 202 1.35 6.72 11.27
CA ASP A 202 1.33 8.08 10.74
C ASP A 202 0.50 8.12 9.44
N ALA A 203 0.46 7.01 8.70
CA ALA A 203 -0.43 6.79 7.56
C ALA A 203 -1.12 5.41 7.66
N LEU A 204 -2.38 5.33 7.24
CA LEU A 204 -3.19 4.12 7.29
C LEU A 204 -3.67 3.72 5.89
N VAL A 205 -3.47 2.47 5.52
CA VAL A 205 -4.04 1.84 4.33
C VAL A 205 -5.10 0.84 4.79
N VAL A 206 -6.34 0.99 4.30
CA VAL A 206 -7.45 0.09 4.62
C VAL A 206 -7.69 -0.83 3.42
N ALA A 207 -7.35 -2.11 3.57
CA ALA A 207 -7.43 -3.15 2.55
C ALA A 207 -8.01 -4.46 3.11
N THR A 208 -8.99 -4.37 4.02
CA THR A 208 -9.59 -5.51 4.75
C THR A 208 -10.47 -6.42 3.88
N GLY A 209 -10.68 -6.07 2.62
CA GLY A 209 -11.55 -6.83 1.70
C GLY A 209 -13.03 -6.73 2.08
N ALA A 210 -13.78 -7.76 1.68
CA ALA A 210 -15.22 -7.87 1.92
C ALA A 210 -15.54 -9.25 2.52
N GLN A 211 -16.67 -9.33 3.20
CA GLN A 211 -17.20 -10.57 3.75
C GLN A 211 -18.48 -10.98 3.01
N LEU A 212 -18.64 -12.28 2.79
CA LEU A 212 -19.87 -12.82 2.23
C LEU A 212 -20.99 -12.77 3.29
N ASP A 213 -22.11 -12.15 2.94
CA ASP A 213 -23.33 -12.16 3.74
C ASP A 213 -24.31 -13.21 3.21
N LEU A 214 -24.32 -14.38 3.86
CA LEU A 214 -25.22 -15.48 3.52
C LEU A 214 -26.66 -15.23 4.01
N GLY A 215 -26.86 -14.35 4.99
CA GLY A 215 -28.18 -14.06 5.56
C GLY A 215 -29.10 -13.31 4.59
N THR A 216 -28.53 -12.67 3.57
CA THR A 216 -29.28 -11.96 2.52
C THR A 216 -30.11 -12.90 1.64
N VAL A 217 -29.75 -14.19 1.53
CA VAL A 217 -30.47 -15.18 0.70
C VAL A 217 -31.09 -16.27 1.59
N PRO A 218 -32.43 -16.37 1.67
CA PRO A 218 -33.09 -17.40 2.47
C PRO A 218 -32.63 -18.81 2.11
N GLY A 219 -32.25 -19.59 3.11
CA GLY A 219 -31.73 -20.95 2.96
C GLY A 219 -30.26 -21.06 2.55
N ALA A 220 -29.56 -19.94 2.27
CA ALA A 220 -28.15 -19.98 1.89
C ALA A 220 -27.24 -20.36 3.05
N GLU A 221 -27.51 -19.91 4.28
CA GLU A 221 -26.73 -20.34 5.46
C GLU A 221 -26.78 -21.85 5.68
N GLU A 222 -27.90 -22.50 5.33
CA GLU A 222 -28.12 -23.94 5.54
C GLU A 222 -27.57 -24.79 4.38
N HIS A 223 -27.57 -24.25 3.16
CA HIS A 223 -27.33 -25.04 1.95
C HIS A 223 -26.13 -24.58 1.11
N ALA A 224 -25.70 -23.33 1.23
CA ALA A 224 -24.58 -22.81 0.44
C ALA A 224 -23.24 -23.30 0.99
N LEU A 225 -22.29 -23.47 0.08
CA LEU A 225 -20.91 -23.76 0.38
C LEU A 225 -20.07 -22.54 -0.01
N PRO A 226 -19.71 -21.66 0.94
CA PRO A 226 -18.85 -20.52 0.62
C PRO A 226 -17.48 -21.01 0.14
N PHE A 227 -16.82 -20.18 -0.68
CA PHE A 227 -15.59 -20.55 -1.37
C PHE A 227 -14.58 -19.38 -1.42
N TYR A 228 -14.15 -18.94 -0.24
CA TYR A 228 -13.25 -17.80 -0.06
C TYR A 228 -12.06 -18.10 0.86
N THR A 229 -12.08 -19.20 1.61
CA THR A 229 -10.98 -19.58 2.51
C THR A 229 -10.43 -20.97 2.20
N VAL A 230 -9.23 -21.25 2.68
CA VAL A 230 -8.58 -22.55 2.54
C VAL A 230 -9.38 -23.63 3.28
N GLU A 231 -9.93 -23.32 4.45
CA GLU A 231 -10.77 -24.23 5.23
C GLU A 231 -12.04 -24.61 4.47
N GLN A 232 -12.65 -23.62 3.82
CA GLN A 232 -13.84 -23.83 2.97
C GLN A 232 -13.52 -24.73 1.77
N CYS A 233 -12.35 -24.54 1.15
CA CYS A 233 -11.85 -25.41 0.09
C CYS A 233 -11.67 -26.87 0.56
N VAL A 234 -11.06 -27.08 1.74
CA VAL A 234 -10.87 -28.42 2.34
C VAL A 234 -12.22 -29.09 2.63
N GLU A 235 -13.18 -28.35 3.18
CA GLU A 235 -14.53 -28.87 3.43
C GLU A 235 -15.26 -29.22 2.13
N LEU A 236 -15.14 -28.38 1.09
CA LEU A 236 -15.71 -28.65 -0.22
C LEU A 236 -15.15 -29.95 -0.81
N ARG A 237 -13.81 -30.13 -0.77
CA ARG A 237 -13.13 -31.36 -1.22
C ARG A 237 -13.66 -32.58 -0.46
N ARG A 238 -13.79 -32.49 0.87
CA ARG A 238 -14.32 -33.57 1.71
C ARG A 238 -15.73 -33.98 1.28
N ARG A 239 -16.61 -33.02 0.99
CA ARG A 239 -17.98 -33.30 0.55
C ARG A 239 -18.03 -33.95 -0.84
N ILE A 240 -17.21 -33.49 -1.78
CA ILE A 240 -17.11 -34.06 -3.13
C ILE A 240 -16.66 -35.53 -3.04
N SER A 241 -15.62 -35.83 -2.25
CA SER A 241 -15.13 -37.21 -2.10
C SER A 241 -16.18 -38.19 -1.57
N VAL A 242 -17.08 -37.75 -0.68
CA VAL A 242 -18.18 -38.59 -0.17
C VAL A 242 -19.21 -38.90 -1.27
N LEU A 243 -19.42 -37.99 -2.22
CA LEU A 243 -20.34 -38.21 -3.33
C LEU A 243 -19.76 -39.19 -4.35
N ASP A 244 -18.46 -39.10 -4.65
CA ASP A 244 -17.78 -40.02 -5.56
C ASP A 244 -17.78 -41.47 -5.05
N GLN A 245 -17.69 -41.67 -3.73
CA GLN A 245 -17.74 -43.00 -3.10
C GLN A 245 -19.12 -43.66 -3.15
N LYS A 246 -20.18 -42.90 -3.41
CA LYS A 246 -21.56 -43.41 -3.50
C LYS A 246 -21.97 -43.78 -4.94
N ARG A 247 -21.09 -43.57 -5.91
CA ARG A 247 -21.32 -43.86 -7.32
C ARG A 247 -20.74 -45.23 -7.69
#